data_AF-A0A8J8ETV5-F1
#
_entry.id   AF-A0A8J8ETV5-F1
#
_cell.length_a   1.000
_cell.length_b   1.000
_cell.length_c   1.000
_cell.angle_alpha   90.00
_cell.angle_beta   90.00
_cell.angle_gamma   90.00
#
_symmetry.space_group_name_H-M   'P 1'
#
loop_
_entity.id
_entity.type
_entity.pdbx_description
1 polymer ?
#
loop_
_entity_poly.entity_id
_entity_poly.type
_entity_poly.pdbx_seq_one_letter_code
_entity_poly.pdbx_strand_id
1 'polypeptide(L)'
;MRIVAADTGGAVLDEEYNPVGLIATAAVLVEKPYRTATLSIVKYANPFNYDLGGRQAIRDEALLAVKLARKVKPDVVHLDSTLGGIEIRKLDDVTIDALRISDRGKAIWHELRKDLQPLARRFWEDTGIEILAVGKESVPVRIAEIFSGLYSTKWALEYARENGKAIVGLPRYMKVEIRPGKIYGESLDPREGGLYGEIEADTEGIGWELYPNPLVRRFMVLEVWRE
;
A
#
# COMPACT_ATOMS: atom_id res chain seq x y z
N MET A 1 -14.00 -16.94 -1.69
CA MET A 1 -13.14 -16.03 -2.47
C MET A 1 -11.97 -15.57 -1.61
N ARG A 2 -10.75 -15.83 -2.06
CA ARG A 2 -9.46 -15.44 -1.46
C ARG A 2 -8.82 -14.44 -2.41
N ILE A 3 -8.43 -13.28 -1.90
CA ILE A 3 -7.98 -12.16 -2.74
C ILE A 3 -6.58 -11.76 -2.31
N VAL A 4 -5.68 -11.60 -3.27
CA VAL A 4 -4.43 -10.88 -3.01
C VAL A 4 -4.58 -9.44 -3.47
N ALA A 5 -4.07 -8.50 -2.68
CA ALA A 5 -3.99 -7.10 -3.08
C ALA A 5 -2.66 -6.51 -2.65
N ALA A 6 -2.28 -5.39 -3.24
CA ALA A 6 -1.15 -4.62 -2.80
C ALA A 6 -1.44 -3.12 -2.86
N ASP A 7 -0.75 -2.37 -2.01
CA ASP A 7 -0.77 -0.92 -1.98
C ASP A 7 0.57 -0.38 -1.45
N THR A 8 0.92 0.85 -1.82
CA THR A 8 2.11 1.55 -1.35
C THR A 8 1.72 2.74 -0.49
N GLY A 9 2.26 2.81 0.73
CA GLY A 9 1.91 3.86 1.67
C GLY A 9 2.99 4.14 2.70
N GLY A 10 2.62 5.08 3.57
CA GLY A 10 3.51 5.77 4.49
C GLY A 10 4.50 6.68 3.76
N ALA A 11 4.67 7.90 4.24
CA ALA A 11 5.61 8.85 3.68
C ALA A 11 6.50 9.42 4.77
N VAL A 12 7.81 9.47 4.54
CA VAL A 12 8.69 10.33 5.35
C VAL A 12 8.28 11.78 5.11
N LEU A 13 8.17 12.55 6.17
CA LEU A 13 7.87 13.98 6.11
C LEU A 13 9.09 14.80 6.53
N ASP A 14 9.21 16.00 5.95
CA ASP A 14 10.10 17.04 6.47
C ASP A 14 9.47 17.76 7.70
N GLU A 15 10.19 18.73 8.27
CA GLU A 15 9.74 19.50 9.44
C GLU A 15 8.50 20.36 9.14
N GLU A 16 8.28 20.67 7.86
CA GLU A 16 7.13 21.38 7.33
C GLU A 16 5.97 20.45 6.94
N TYR A 17 6.05 19.15 7.23
CA TYR A 17 5.05 18.11 6.93
C TYR A 17 4.83 17.82 5.44
N ASN A 18 5.76 18.20 4.56
CA ASN A 18 5.74 17.81 3.15
C ASN A 18 6.31 16.40 2.97
N PRO A 19 5.75 15.60 2.04
CA PRO A 19 6.25 14.26 1.77
C PRO A 19 7.61 14.29 1.05
N VAL A 20 8.59 13.59 1.62
CA VAL A 20 9.91 13.34 1.02
C VAL A 20 9.86 12.13 0.09
N GLY A 21 9.23 11.04 0.52
CA GLY A 21 9.06 9.84 -0.29
C GLY A 21 8.33 8.71 0.43
N LEU A 22 7.84 7.74 -0.35
CA LEU A 22 7.08 6.61 0.18
C LEU A 22 7.97 5.53 0.80
N ILE A 23 7.44 4.83 1.80
CA ILE A 23 8.21 3.92 2.65
C ILE A 23 7.97 2.45 2.29
N ALA A 24 6.72 2.00 2.27
CA ALA A 24 6.41 0.57 2.24
C ALA A 24 5.37 0.23 1.17
N THR A 25 5.68 -0.76 0.34
CA THR A 25 4.70 -1.49 -0.46
C THR A 25 4.34 -2.78 0.28
N ALA A 26 3.06 -2.96 0.60
CA ALA A 26 2.55 -4.16 1.27
C ALA A 26 1.68 -4.95 0.29
N ALA A 27 1.84 -6.28 0.29
CA ALA A 27 0.90 -7.19 -0.36
C ALA A 27 0.27 -8.11 0.68
N VAL A 28 -1.04 -8.29 0.58
CA VAL A 28 -1.85 -9.01 1.57
C VAL A 28 -2.67 -10.11 0.90
N LEU A 29 -2.83 -11.24 1.59
CA LEU A 29 -3.86 -12.23 1.31
C LEU A 29 -5.03 -11.95 2.25
N VAL A 30 -6.22 -11.74 1.68
CA VAL A 30 -7.45 -11.47 2.41
C VAL A 30 -8.46 -12.57 2.13
N GLU A 31 -9.05 -13.07 3.19
CA GLU A 31 -10.07 -14.13 3.17
C GLU A 31 -11.28 -13.68 3.99
N LYS A 32 -12.41 -14.39 3.89
CA LYS A 32 -13.60 -14.12 4.71
C LYS A 32 -13.20 -14.10 6.20
N PRO A 33 -13.58 -13.08 6.99
CA PRO A 33 -14.63 -12.08 6.76
C PRO A 33 -14.19 -10.76 6.10
N TYR A 34 -13.03 -10.72 5.44
CA TYR A 34 -12.52 -9.56 4.68
C TYR A 34 -12.26 -8.30 5.53
N ARG A 35 -11.73 -8.48 6.75
CA ARG A 35 -11.42 -7.37 7.67
C ARG A 35 -9.93 -7.16 7.95
N THR A 36 -9.12 -8.18 7.69
CA THR A 36 -7.67 -8.14 7.90
C THR A 36 -6.98 -9.11 6.94
N ALA A 37 -5.66 -9.12 6.93
CA ALA A 37 -4.87 -10.05 6.14
C ALA A 37 -4.61 -11.35 6.91
N THR A 38 -4.78 -12.51 6.26
CA THR A 38 -4.29 -13.81 6.78
C THR A 38 -2.77 -13.90 6.68
N LEU A 39 -2.20 -13.23 5.66
CA LEU A 39 -0.76 -13.19 5.40
C LEU A 39 -0.43 -11.86 4.73
N SER A 40 0.69 -11.26 5.12
CA SER A 40 1.23 -10.07 4.47
C SER A 40 2.72 -10.23 4.16
N ILE A 41 3.17 -9.57 3.10
CA ILE A 41 4.60 -9.39 2.80
C ILE A 41 4.84 -7.91 2.48
N VAL A 42 6.07 -7.45 2.73
CA VAL A 42 6.46 -6.05 2.52
C VAL A 42 7.69 -5.96 1.62
N LYS A 43 7.75 -4.88 0.85
CA LYS A 43 8.96 -4.35 0.23
C LYS A 43 9.14 -2.91 0.69
N TYR A 44 10.26 -2.62 1.34
CA TYR A 44 10.63 -1.26 1.70
C TYR A 44 11.31 -0.55 0.52
N ALA A 45 10.95 0.71 0.31
CA ALA A 45 11.64 1.60 -0.60
C ALA A 45 12.67 2.46 0.15
N ASN A 46 13.49 3.20 -0.60
CA ASN A 46 14.27 4.28 -0.02
C ASN A 46 13.46 5.59 -0.12
N PRO A 47 12.84 6.08 0.96
CA PRO A 47 12.01 7.29 0.90
C PRO A 47 12.81 8.55 0.56
N PHE A 48 14.13 8.57 0.79
CA PHE A 48 14.99 9.71 0.47
C PHE A 48 15.41 9.76 -1.01
N ASN A 49 15.02 8.77 -1.80
CA ASN A 49 15.26 8.70 -3.24
C ASN A 49 14.08 7.99 -3.93
N TYR A 50 12.88 8.56 -3.80
CA TYR A 50 11.64 7.98 -4.29
C TYR A 50 10.99 8.81 -5.40
N ASP A 51 10.48 8.18 -6.46
CA ASP A 51 9.67 8.86 -7.49
C ASP A 51 8.22 9.04 -7.02
N LEU A 52 7.87 10.26 -6.59
CA LEU A 52 6.51 10.65 -6.23
C LEU A 52 5.55 10.77 -7.45
N GLY A 53 6.02 10.50 -8.67
CA GLY A 53 5.22 10.42 -9.88
C GLY A 53 4.23 9.26 -9.93
N GLY A 54 4.27 8.33 -8.95
CA GLY A 54 3.30 7.24 -8.78
C GLY A 54 3.58 5.99 -9.62
N ARG A 55 4.44 6.08 -10.64
CA ARG A 55 4.80 4.94 -11.51
C ARG A 55 5.49 3.83 -10.74
N GLN A 56 6.42 4.22 -9.86
CA GLN A 56 7.18 3.28 -9.04
C GLN A 56 6.26 2.49 -8.10
N ALA A 57 5.31 3.17 -7.44
CA ALA A 57 4.34 2.55 -6.54
C ALA A 57 3.51 1.46 -7.23
N ILE A 58 2.85 1.80 -8.36
CA ILE A 58 1.99 0.85 -9.09
C ILE A 58 2.79 -0.36 -9.59
N ARG A 59 4.03 -0.13 -10.03
CA ARG A 59 4.93 -1.21 -10.46
C ARG A 59 5.30 -2.13 -9.29
N ASP A 60 5.67 -1.55 -8.15
CA ASP A 60 6.05 -2.31 -6.96
C ASP A 60 4.88 -3.11 -6.39
N GLU A 61 3.67 -2.54 -6.41
CA GLU A 61 2.42 -3.21 -6.02
C GLU A 61 2.14 -4.42 -6.89
N ALA A 62 2.14 -4.25 -8.22
CA ALA A 62 1.87 -5.35 -9.15
C ALA A 62 2.89 -6.49 -8.99
N LEU A 63 4.17 -6.16 -8.84
CA LEU A 63 5.23 -7.16 -8.65
C LEU A 63 5.10 -7.89 -7.32
N LEU A 64 4.83 -7.17 -6.23
CA LEU A 64 4.71 -7.77 -4.89
C LEU A 64 3.44 -8.61 -4.77
N ALA A 65 2.32 -8.15 -5.34
CA ALA A 65 1.07 -8.90 -5.42
C ALA A 65 1.26 -10.20 -6.20
N VAL A 66 1.90 -10.17 -7.37
CA VAL A 66 2.20 -11.40 -8.15
C VAL A 66 3.10 -12.34 -7.36
N LYS A 67 4.12 -11.83 -6.67
CA LYS A 67 5.01 -12.64 -5.82
C LYS A 67 4.22 -13.38 -4.73
N LEU A 68 3.31 -12.69 -4.03
CA LEU A 68 2.46 -13.31 -3.02
C LEU A 68 1.49 -14.31 -3.66
N ALA A 69 0.83 -13.92 -4.75
CA ALA A 69 -0.17 -14.72 -5.43
C ALA A 69 0.38 -16.04 -5.97
N ARG A 70 1.61 -16.07 -6.50
CA ARG A 70 2.29 -17.32 -6.91
C ARG A 70 2.46 -18.30 -5.75
N LYS A 71 2.67 -17.80 -4.52
CA LYS A 71 2.82 -18.63 -3.32
C LYS A 71 1.47 -19.14 -2.81
N VAL A 72 0.46 -18.26 -2.73
CA VAL A 72 -0.79 -18.57 -2.01
C VAL A 72 -1.96 -18.97 -2.90
N LYS A 73 -1.83 -18.80 -4.22
CA LYS A 73 -2.82 -19.14 -5.26
C LYS A 73 -4.23 -18.61 -4.92
N PRO A 74 -4.43 -17.28 -4.89
CA PRO A 74 -5.73 -16.67 -4.64
C PRO A 74 -6.67 -16.90 -5.84
N ASP A 75 -7.94 -16.55 -5.67
CA ASP A 75 -8.91 -16.57 -6.78
C ASP A 75 -8.70 -15.38 -7.73
N VAL A 76 -8.24 -14.24 -7.21
CA VAL A 76 -8.04 -13.01 -7.97
C VAL A 76 -7.03 -12.10 -7.28
N VAL A 77 -6.38 -11.24 -8.06
CA VAL A 77 -5.52 -10.15 -7.57
C VAL A 77 -6.19 -8.80 -7.81
N HIS A 78 -6.24 -7.93 -6.81
CA HIS A 78 -6.69 -6.55 -6.94
C HIS A 78 -5.50 -5.59 -6.90
N LEU A 79 -5.40 -4.69 -7.87
CA LEU A 79 -4.41 -3.62 -7.95
C LEU A 79 -5.03 -2.28 -7.56
N ASP A 80 -4.28 -1.38 -6.90
CA ASP A 80 -4.75 -0.04 -6.55
C ASP A 80 -4.76 0.91 -7.76
N SER A 81 -5.63 0.63 -8.71
CA SER A 81 -5.94 1.58 -9.76
C SER A 81 -7.41 1.52 -10.11
N THR A 82 -8.08 2.67 -10.08
CA THR A 82 -9.52 2.75 -10.26
C THR A 82 -9.85 2.81 -11.75
N LEU A 83 -9.81 1.66 -12.44
CA LEU A 83 -10.12 1.52 -13.86
C LEU A 83 -11.37 0.65 -14.11
N GLY A 84 -12.30 0.63 -13.15
CA GLY A 84 -13.57 -0.10 -13.27
C GLY A 84 -13.43 -1.62 -13.24
N GLY A 85 -12.34 -2.16 -12.68
CA GLY A 85 -12.12 -3.59 -12.54
C GLY A 85 -11.63 -4.29 -13.81
N ILE A 86 -11.14 -3.54 -14.81
CA ILE A 86 -10.58 -4.12 -16.03
C ILE A 86 -9.36 -5.01 -15.72
N GLU A 87 -9.24 -6.12 -16.45
CA GLU A 87 -8.09 -7.00 -16.33
C GLU A 87 -6.84 -6.35 -16.92
N ILE A 88 -5.76 -6.27 -16.15
CA ILE A 88 -4.51 -5.61 -16.56
C ILE A 88 -3.94 -6.23 -17.86
N ARG A 89 -4.12 -7.54 -18.05
CA ARG A 89 -3.65 -8.23 -19.28
C ARG A 89 -4.33 -7.73 -20.56
N LYS A 90 -5.49 -7.06 -20.45
CA LYS A 90 -6.25 -6.50 -21.57
C LYS A 90 -6.01 -5.01 -21.79
N LEU A 91 -5.17 -4.35 -20.98
CA LEU A 91 -4.84 -2.93 -21.13
C LEU A 91 -3.84 -2.70 -22.27
N ASP A 92 -4.36 -2.62 -23.49
CA ASP A 92 -3.65 -2.09 -24.65
C ASP A 92 -3.87 -0.58 -24.86
N ASP A 93 -3.18 0.03 -25.83
CA ASP A 93 -3.26 1.49 -26.05
C ASP A 93 -4.68 1.93 -26.38
N VAL A 94 -5.37 1.18 -27.25
CA VAL A 94 -6.76 1.48 -27.65
C VAL A 94 -7.68 1.42 -26.43
N THR A 95 -7.49 0.43 -25.58
CA THR A 95 -8.26 0.26 -24.35
C THR A 95 -8.01 1.43 -23.39
N ILE A 96 -6.74 1.83 -23.20
CA ILE A 96 -6.37 2.97 -22.33
C ILE A 96 -6.95 4.28 -22.85
N ASP A 97 -6.87 4.52 -24.16
CA ASP A 97 -7.42 5.71 -24.81
C ASP A 97 -8.94 5.83 -24.63
N ALA A 98 -9.64 4.70 -24.57
CA ALA A 98 -11.07 4.63 -24.34
C ALA A 98 -11.48 4.81 -22.86
N LEU A 99 -10.53 4.77 -21.90
CA LEU A 99 -10.84 4.94 -20.48
C LEU A 99 -11.32 6.36 -20.16
N ARG A 100 -12.29 6.45 -19.25
CA ARG A 100 -12.82 7.72 -18.72
C ARG A 100 -11.96 8.25 -17.56
N ILE A 101 -10.67 8.41 -17.81
CA ILE A 101 -9.68 8.98 -16.88
C ILE A 101 -9.01 10.21 -17.50
N SER A 102 -8.27 10.97 -16.70
CA SER A 102 -7.55 12.16 -17.18
C SER A 102 -6.46 11.79 -18.20
N ASP A 103 -6.09 12.72 -19.08
CA ASP A 103 -5.01 12.51 -20.06
C ASP A 103 -3.67 12.19 -19.38
N ARG A 104 -3.41 12.80 -18.21
CA ARG A 104 -2.28 12.43 -17.36
C ARG A 104 -2.36 10.98 -16.88
N GLY A 105 -3.54 10.53 -16.48
CA GLY A 105 -3.78 9.13 -16.10
C GLY A 105 -3.55 8.16 -17.26
N LYS A 106 -4.00 8.51 -18.48
CA LYS A 106 -3.73 7.73 -19.69
C LYS A 106 -2.25 7.66 -19.99
N ALA A 107 -1.53 8.79 -19.96
CA ALA A 107 -0.09 8.84 -20.19
C ALA A 107 0.69 7.93 -19.23
N ILE A 108 0.36 7.95 -17.94
CA ILE A 108 0.95 7.06 -16.93
C ILE A 108 0.67 5.59 -17.30
N TRP A 109 -0.56 5.26 -17.68
CA TRP A 109 -0.93 3.89 -18.04
C TRP A 109 -0.28 3.41 -19.35
N HIS A 110 -0.10 4.26 -20.37
CA HIS A 110 0.64 3.90 -21.58
C HIS A 110 2.11 3.57 -21.30
N GLU A 111 2.70 4.22 -20.29
CA GLU A 111 4.04 3.90 -19.84
C GLU A 111 4.06 2.57 -19.06
N LEU A 112 3.20 2.45 -18.04
CA LEU A 112 3.13 1.27 -17.17
C LEU A 112 2.74 -0.01 -17.90
N ARG A 113 1.86 0.08 -18.91
CA ARG A 113 1.39 -1.12 -19.64
C ARG A 113 2.54 -1.88 -20.30
N LYS A 114 3.64 -1.22 -20.66
CA LYS A 114 4.80 -1.85 -21.32
C LYS A 114 5.39 -2.96 -20.46
N ASP A 115 5.34 -2.79 -19.13
CA ASP A 115 5.80 -3.76 -18.16
C ASP A 115 4.65 -4.60 -17.60
N LEU A 116 3.54 -3.96 -17.23
CA LEU A 116 2.47 -4.59 -16.46
C LEU A 116 1.56 -5.50 -17.30
N GLN A 117 1.25 -5.13 -18.53
CA GLN A 117 0.36 -5.94 -19.38
C GLN A 117 1.02 -7.29 -19.75
N PRO A 118 2.30 -7.35 -20.17
CA PRO A 118 2.99 -8.62 -20.39
C PRO A 118 3.18 -9.44 -19.11
N LEU A 119 3.39 -8.78 -17.96
CA LEU A 119 3.45 -9.46 -16.66
C LEU A 119 2.12 -10.14 -16.32
N ALA A 120 1.02 -9.40 -16.41
CA ALA A 120 -0.32 -9.91 -16.11
C ALA A 120 -0.73 -11.04 -17.08
N ARG A 121 -0.40 -10.90 -18.38
CA ARG A 121 -0.68 -11.94 -19.38
C ARG A 121 0.04 -13.24 -19.04
N ARG A 122 1.37 -13.20 -18.80
CA ARG A 122 2.15 -14.39 -18.44
C ARG A 122 1.66 -15.02 -17.14
N PHE A 123 1.36 -14.20 -16.13
CA PHE A 123 0.85 -14.68 -14.86
C PHE A 123 -0.50 -15.40 -15.01
N TRP A 124 -1.39 -14.85 -15.83
CA TRP A 124 -2.67 -15.48 -16.15
C TRP A 124 -2.51 -16.77 -16.96
N GLU A 125 -1.62 -16.80 -17.96
CA GLU A 125 -1.31 -18.01 -18.74
C GLU A 125 -0.78 -19.14 -17.83
N ASP A 126 0.07 -18.80 -16.85
CA ASP A 126 0.66 -19.75 -15.91
C ASP A 126 -0.33 -20.29 -14.86
N THR A 127 -1.33 -19.49 -14.45
CA THR A 127 -2.09 -19.74 -13.21
C THR A 127 -3.60 -19.69 -13.36
N GLY A 128 -4.11 -19.09 -14.44
CA GLY A 128 -5.52 -18.73 -14.61
C GLY A 128 -6.00 -17.56 -13.75
N ILE A 129 -5.13 -16.93 -12.95
CA ILE A 129 -5.51 -15.87 -12.01
C ILE A 129 -5.47 -14.50 -12.69
N GLU A 130 -6.57 -13.75 -12.60
CA GLU A 130 -6.67 -12.39 -13.14
C GLU A 130 -6.08 -11.35 -12.18
N ILE A 131 -5.52 -10.29 -12.75
CA ILE A 131 -5.13 -9.06 -12.04
C ILE A 131 -6.09 -7.96 -12.47
N LEU A 132 -6.87 -7.43 -11.53
CA LEU A 132 -7.92 -6.46 -11.78
C LEU A 132 -7.55 -5.07 -11.26
N ALA A 133 -7.73 -4.04 -12.09
CA ALA A 133 -7.62 -2.63 -11.68
C ALA A 133 -8.92 -2.16 -11.01
N VAL A 134 -9.09 -2.53 -9.75
CA VAL A 134 -10.28 -2.18 -8.94
C VAL A 134 -10.08 -0.85 -8.20
N GLY A 135 -8.88 -0.61 -7.66
CA GLY A 135 -8.59 0.62 -6.93
C GLY A 135 -9.33 0.71 -5.59
N LYS A 136 -9.80 1.92 -5.29
CA LYS A 136 -10.38 2.32 -3.98
C LYS A 136 -11.66 1.60 -3.58
N GLU A 137 -12.35 0.97 -4.54
CA GLU A 137 -13.56 0.17 -4.27
C GLU A 137 -13.22 -1.22 -3.70
N SER A 138 -11.95 -1.61 -3.67
CA SER A 138 -11.50 -2.90 -3.17
C SER A 138 -11.16 -2.85 -1.67
N VAL A 139 -11.96 -3.56 -0.86
CA VAL A 139 -11.64 -3.78 0.57
C VAL A 139 -10.24 -4.40 0.78
N PRO A 140 -9.81 -5.42 0.01
CA PRO A 140 -8.45 -5.93 0.11
C PRO A 140 -7.34 -4.91 -0.19
N VAL A 141 -7.57 -3.96 -1.12
CA VAL A 141 -6.61 -2.88 -1.39
C VAL A 141 -6.52 -1.94 -0.19
N ARG A 142 -7.66 -1.58 0.41
CA ARG A 142 -7.68 -0.81 1.66
C ARG A 142 -7.00 -1.54 2.83
N ILE A 143 -7.13 -2.86 2.92
CA ILE A 143 -6.37 -3.66 3.91
C ILE A 143 -4.87 -3.59 3.59
N ALA A 144 -4.46 -3.67 2.33
CA ALA A 144 -3.07 -3.47 1.94
C ALA A 144 -2.55 -2.09 2.33
N GLU A 145 -3.37 -1.03 2.18
CA GLU A 145 -3.06 0.34 2.62
C GLU A 145 -2.86 0.43 4.14
N ILE A 146 -3.69 -0.24 4.93
CA ILE A 146 -3.49 -0.32 6.40
C ILE A 146 -2.16 -1.02 6.72
N PHE A 147 -1.86 -2.12 6.03
CA PHE A 147 -0.61 -2.85 6.23
C PHE A 147 0.62 -2.05 5.77
N SER A 148 0.52 -1.25 4.71
CA SER A 148 1.61 -0.35 4.32
C SER A 148 1.89 0.66 5.44
N GLY A 149 0.85 1.26 6.05
CA GLY A 149 0.99 2.12 7.23
C GLY A 149 1.61 1.42 8.45
N LEU A 150 1.26 0.15 8.71
CA LEU A 150 1.87 -0.66 9.77
C LEU A 150 3.36 -0.87 9.52
N TYR A 151 3.73 -1.29 8.32
CA TYR A 151 5.12 -1.52 7.96
C TYR A 151 5.93 -0.22 7.93
N SER A 152 5.34 0.91 7.54
CA SER A 152 5.96 2.23 7.65
C SER A 152 6.17 2.65 9.10
N THR A 153 5.26 2.30 10.00
CA THR A 153 5.44 2.50 11.44
C THR A 153 6.63 1.67 11.93
N LYS A 154 6.72 0.39 11.55
CA LYS A 154 7.88 -0.45 11.87
C LYS A 154 9.20 0.15 11.38
N TRP A 155 9.21 0.62 10.13
CA TRP A 155 10.37 1.32 9.56
C TRP A 155 10.72 2.58 10.35
N ALA A 156 9.74 3.35 10.81
CA ALA A 156 9.96 4.55 11.61
C ALA A 156 10.61 4.25 12.97
N LEU A 157 10.20 3.15 13.63
CA LEU A 157 10.83 2.68 14.87
C LEU A 157 12.31 2.36 14.65
N GLU A 158 12.61 1.58 13.60
CA GLU A 158 13.98 1.20 13.24
C GLU A 158 14.82 2.44 12.88
N TYR A 159 14.28 3.33 12.06
CA TYR A 159 14.95 4.56 11.65
C TYR A 159 15.22 5.49 12.84
N ALA A 160 14.26 5.69 13.74
CA ALA A 160 14.41 6.56 14.90
C ALA A 160 15.45 6.03 15.90
N ARG A 161 15.59 4.71 16.04
CA ARG A 161 16.67 4.12 16.88
C ARG A 161 18.06 4.54 16.39
N GLU A 162 18.25 4.54 15.08
CA GLU A 162 19.53 4.86 14.45
C GLU A 162 19.74 6.38 14.34
N ASN A 163 18.70 7.13 13.98
CA ASN A 163 18.80 8.54 13.58
C ASN A 163 18.17 9.52 14.59
N GLY A 164 17.66 9.03 15.71
CA GLY A 164 17.06 9.80 16.79
C GLY A 164 15.58 10.12 16.61
N LYS A 165 15.11 10.39 15.39
CA LYS A 165 13.73 10.81 15.11
C LYS A 165 13.23 10.40 13.72
N ALA A 166 11.94 10.13 13.58
CA ALA A 166 11.23 10.01 12.32
C ALA A 166 9.87 10.73 12.39
N ILE A 167 9.48 11.41 11.31
CA ILE A 167 8.13 11.97 11.12
C ILE A 167 7.53 11.28 9.91
N VAL A 168 6.42 10.55 10.11
CA VAL A 168 5.80 9.74 9.07
C VAL A 168 4.34 10.12 8.88
N GLY A 169 3.97 10.47 7.65
CA GLY A 169 2.58 10.59 7.22
C GLY A 169 2.01 9.21 6.98
N LEU A 170 1.00 8.83 7.76
CA LEU A 170 0.29 7.57 7.58
C LEU A 170 -0.70 7.66 6.42
N PRO A 171 -1.07 6.52 5.80
CA PRO A 171 -2.16 6.46 4.84
C PRO A 171 -3.47 7.06 5.37
N ARG A 172 -4.42 7.30 4.46
CA ARG A 172 -5.63 8.06 4.80
C ARG A 172 -6.45 7.38 5.90
N TYR A 173 -7.06 8.18 6.77
CA TYR A 173 -8.03 7.73 7.78
C TYR A 173 -7.62 6.44 8.49
N MET A 174 -6.36 6.31 8.90
CA MET A 174 -5.95 5.21 9.77
C MET A 174 -5.24 5.75 10.99
N LYS A 175 -5.25 4.96 12.04
CA LYS A 175 -4.40 5.16 13.21
C LYS A 175 -3.56 3.93 13.45
N VAL A 176 -2.49 4.11 14.19
CA VAL A 176 -1.64 3.04 14.70
C VAL A 176 -1.54 3.15 16.22
N GLU A 177 -1.34 2.01 16.85
CA GLU A 177 -1.07 1.89 18.28
C GLU A 177 0.12 0.96 18.44
N ILE A 178 1.20 1.49 19.01
CA ILE A 178 2.42 0.74 19.29
C ILE A 178 2.27 0.13 20.69
N ARG A 179 2.24 -1.20 20.76
CA ARG A 179 2.08 -2.00 21.98
C ARG A 179 3.36 -2.83 22.21
N PRO A 180 3.63 -3.34 23.41
CA PRO A 180 4.79 -4.19 23.64
C PRO A 180 4.89 -5.35 22.62
N GLY A 181 5.94 -5.34 21.80
CA GLY A 181 6.25 -6.37 20.81
C GLY A 181 5.44 -6.33 19.50
N LYS A 182 4.54 -5.35 19.32
CA LYS A 182 3.65 -5.32 18.15
C LYS A 182 3.08 -3.95 17.81
N ILE A 183 2.66 -3.80 16.57
CA ILE A 183 2.00 -2.60 16.05
C ILE A 183 0.61 -3.01 15.59
N TYR A 184 -0.41 -2.37 16.15
CA TYR A 184 -1.80 -2.49 15.72
C TYR A 184 -2.18 -1.28 14.87
N GLY A 185 -3.03 -1.49 13.86
CA GLY A 185 -3.48 -0.42 12.98
C GLY A 185 -4.90 -0.69 12.53
N GLU A 186 -5.70 0.37 12.46
CA GLU A 186 -7.10 0.27 12.04
C GLU A 186 -7.57 1.50 11.29
N SER A 187 -8.59 1.29 10.46
CA SER A 187 -9.28 2.40 9.81
C SER A 187 -10.07 3.22 10.82
N LEU A 188 -10.00 4.54 10.66
CA LEU A 188 -10.82 5.52 11.38
C LEU A 188 -12.19 5.72 10.72
N ASP A 189 -12.43 5.16 9.53
CA ASP A 189 -13.72 5.27 8.84
C ASP A 189 -14.66 4.12 9.26
N PRO A 190 -15.70 4.38 10.08
CA PRO A 190 -16.61 3.33 10.53
C PRO A 190 -17.40 2.69 9.37
N ARG A 191 -17.50 3.38 8.22
CA ARG A 191 -18.20 2.86 7.04
C ARG A 191 -17.44 1.72 6.37
N GLU A 192 -16.14 1.58 6.64
CA GLU A 192 -15.32 0.49 6.12
C GLU A 192 -15.52 -0.84 6.89
N GLY A 193 -16.30 -0.84 7.98
CA GLY A 193 -16.73 -2.07 8.63
C GLY A 193 -15.70 -2.72 9.56
N GLY A 194 -14.77 -1.91 10.10
CA GLY A 194 -13.78 -2.34 11.08
C GLY A 194 -12.60 -3.09 10.45
N LEU A 195 -11.94 -2.45 9.47
CA LEU A 195 -10.72 -2.97 8.85
C LEU A 195 -9.51 -2.70 9.75
N TYR A 196 -8.64 -3.69 9.92
CA TYR A 196 -7.49 -3.62 10.82
C TYR A 196 -6.33 -4.52 10.38
N GLY A 197 -5.18 -4.36 11.02
CA GLY A 197 -4.02 -5.24 10.90
C GLY A 197 -3.16 -5.20 12.16
N GLU A 198 -2.31 -6.22 12.30
CA GLU A 198 -1.32 -6.30 13.37
C GLU A 198 -0.04 -6.92 12.82
N ILE A 199 1.12 -6.39 13.21
CA ILE A 199 2.43 -6.96 12.87
C ILE A 199 3.36 -6.96 14.10
N GLU A 200 4.31 -7.88 14.12
CA GLU A 200 5.37 -7.90 15.14
C GLU A 200 6.43 -6.84 14.86
N ALA A 201 6.85 -6.17 15.93
CA ALA A 201 7.94 -5.20 15.90
C ALA A 201 8.62 -5.13 17.27
N ASP A 202 9.91 -4.82 17.27
CA ASP A 202 10.57 -4.36 18.49
C ASP A 202 10.09 -2.94 18.79
N THR A 203 9.51 -2.73 19.97
CA THR A 203 8.90 -1.47 20.41
C THR A 203 9.59 -0.88 21.65
N GLU A 204 10.69 -1.46 22.11
CA GLU A 204 11.39 -0.96 23.31
C GLU A 204 12.23 0.29 23.00
N GLY A 205 12.36 1.17 24.01
CA GLY A 205 13.24 2.35 23.99
C GLY A 205 12.84 3.43 22.99
N ILE A 206 11.55 3.57 22.71
CA ILE A 206 11.01 4.48 21.70
C ILE A 206 9.79 5.21 22.25
N GLY A 207 9.83 6.55 22.17
CA GLY A 207 8.67 7.41 22.37
C GLY A 207 7.97 7.67 21.04
N TRP A 208 6.64 7.84 21.08
CA TRP A 208 5.86 8.14 19.89
C TRP A 208 4.63 8.98 20.21
N GLU A 209 4.17 9.72 19.20
CA GLU A 209 2.91 10.45 19.25
C GLU A 209 2.18 10.31 17.90
N LEU A 210 0.85 10.30 17.97
CA LEU A 210 -0.02 10.26 16.79
C LEU A 210 -0.96 11.45 16.82
N TYR A 211 -0.89 12.31 15.80
CA TYR A 211 -1.70 13.51 15.70
C TYR A 211 -2.10 13.82 14.24
N PRO A 212 -3.11 14.67 13.99
CA PRO A 212 -3.51 15.00 12.62
C PRO A 212 -2.43 15.76 11.85
N ASN A 213 -2.24 15.45 10.57
CA ASN A 213 -1.38 16.27 9.70
C ASN A 213 -2.04 17.65 9.46
N PRO A 214 -1.37 18.77 9.77
CA PRO A 214 -1.95 20.11 9.65
C PRO A 214 -2.16 20.56 8.20
N LEU A 215 -1.40 20.00 7.24
CA LEU A 215 -1.47 20.35 5.81
C LEU A 215 -2.44 19.46 5.03
N VAL A 216 -2.59 18.20 5.45
CA VAL A 216 -3.37 17.20 4.72
C VAL A 216 -4.48 16.63 5.60
N ARG A 217 -5.65 17.25 5.54
CA ARG A 217 -6.85 16.78 6.25
C ARG A 217 -7.04 15.28 6.01
N ARG A 218 -7.40 14.55 7.07
CA ARG A 218 -7.70 13.09 7.10
C ARG A 218 -6.48 12.17 7.13
N PHE A 219 -5.28 12.73 7.10
CA PHE A 219 -4.03 11.98 7.26
C PHE A 219 -3.51 12.24 8.67
N MET A 220 -2.96 11.19 9.28
CA MET A 220 -2.33 11.27 10.59
C MET A 220 -0.81 11.33 10.40
N VAL A 221 -0.13 11.99 11.32
CA VAL A 221 1.32 11.97 11.48
C VAL A 221 1.64 11.07 12.65
N LEU A 222 2.52 10.11 12.42
CA LEU A 222 3.22 9.37 13.45
C LEU A 222 4.60 9.99 13.61
N GLU A 223 4.84 10.57 14.77
CA GLU A 223 6.17 11.04 15.18
C GLU A 223 6.77 10.02 16.14
N VAL A 224 8.03 9.65 15.89
CA VAL A 224 8.74 8.61 16.64
C VAL A 224 10.12 9.14 17.00
N TRP A 225 10.56 8.94 18.24
CA TRP A 225 11.89 9.33 18.70
C TRP A 225 12.50 8.28 19.63
N ARG A 226 13.83 8.23 19.65
CA ARG A 226 14.58 7.41 20.61
C ARG A 226 14.49 8.03 21.99
N GLU A 227 14.15 7.22 23.00
CA GLU A 227 14.19 7.63 24.41
C GLU A 227 15.61 7.83 24.94
#